data_AF-A0A966TCN1-F1
#
_entry.id   AF-A0A966TCN1-F1
#
_cell.length_a   1.000
_cell.length_b   1.000
_cell.length_c   1.000
_cell.angle_alpha   90.00
_cell.angle_beta   90.00
_cell.angle_gamma   90.00
#
_symmetry.space_group_name_H-M   'P 1'
#
loop_
_entity.id
_entity.type
_entity.pdbx_description
1 polymer ?
#
loop_
_entity_poly.entity_id
_entity_poly.type
_entity_poly.pdbx_seq_one_letter_code
_entity_poly.pdbx_strand_id
1 'polypeptide(L)'
;MMPESDSPQHPGRSQSSHPTRRPGQPQRPRTHGVLLGVNLLLALLLIVVGVIVIWANVKVGDRLVVSIDGVGATDTPNTDSAESDSNSWNYDTSTLRAKNFLLTGSDNGACPTKGDGTSGGIGDRSTFGERSDTIMVLRVDPVANDVIVLSFPRDLWVKIAGTTRQARINSAFDSKDPSRLIRTIDENFGVPVDHYVNVNLCAFKEIVDSVGGVKIPFANRTKDDKVGFRETGPGCVELRGSQALAYVRSRAGYQYFDETKQKWVSDPTGDIGRINRQQDFLRRSMQRALDRGTSNPATANALLNVALKRVITDDRITPRDLLSLAQAMRSLDTQGVDSYTIEWSMRRIGGESVLLPITDTDSMKAIFALFTGNAQMSGEQTSGEQDTSAPARQATAGITAYAGELPFMSVLLDALALRTAADDTSTTIPMAKAAIAVGIAWAVCGAQRDPLTYTAMCAAIVGHVAPVQRKFRGGKGVASGGGAMFVLFPIVSAVLFISWFVISKVTRKASVASLAISVATPIGMYLDGAKAWELYVVLGIVVFVIVKHLPNLRRLRSHTEPSL
;
A
#
# COMPACT_ATOMS: atom_id res chain seq x y z
N MET A 1 122.14 -1.02 -3.11
CA MET A 1 122.31 -2.03 -2.04
C MET A 1 120.91 -2.54 -1.70
N MET A 2 120.69 -3.85 -1.82
CA MET A 2 119.42 -4.59 -1.61
C MET A 2 118.88 -4.50 -0.15
N PRO A 3 117.73 -5.10 0.26
CA PRO A 3 116.73 -5.94 -0.46
C PRO A 3 115.25 -5.56 -0.15
N GLU A 4 114.24 -6.26 -0.71
CA GLU A 4 113.28 -7.11 0.04
C GLU A 4 112.24 -7.73 -0.92
N SER A 5 111.89 -9.00 -0.65
CA SER A 5 111.17 -9.95 -1.50
C SER A 5 109.64 -9.91 -1.33
N ASP A 6 108.94 -10.21 -2.43
CA ASP A 6 107.49 -10.20 -2.60
C ASP A 6 106.73 -11.35 -1.89
N SER A 7 105.49 -11.02 -1.51
CA SER A 7 104.55 -11.76 -0.65
C SER A 7 103.43 -12.50 -1.45
N PRO A 8 102.29 -12.92 -0.88
CA PRO A 8 102.07 -14.24 -0.25
C PRO A 8 100.94 -15.09 -0.89
N GLN A 9 100.83 -16.35 -0.44
CA GLN A 9 99.83 -17.37 -0.83
C GLN A 9 98.48 -17.27 -0.10
N HIS A 10 97.49 -17.98 -0.69
CA HIS A 10 96.17 -18.47 -0.22
C HIS A 10 94.91 -17.64 -0.54
N PRO A 11 93.69 -18.25 -0.68
CA PRO A 11 93.28 -19.59 -0.24
C PRO A 11 92.43 -20.43 -1.23
N GLY A 12 92.29 -21.73 -0.94
CA GLY A 12 91.21 -22.58 -1.46
C GLY A 12 90.38 -23.14 -0.31
N ARG A 13 89.06 -22.89 -0.29
CA ARG A 13 88.09 -23.71 0.47
C ARG A 13 86.63 -23.51 0.04
N SER A 14 86.00 -24.64 -0.29
CA SER A 14 84.58 -25.02 -0.15
C SER A 14 83.48 -24.06 -0.61
N GLN A 15 82.87 -24.36 -1.77
CA GLN A 15 81.52 -23.91 -2.12
C GLN A 15 80.48 -24.78 -1.40
N SER A 16 79.67 -24.17 -0.53
CA SER A 16 78.45 -24.74 0.03
C SER A 16 77.26 -24.38 -0.87
N SER A 17 76.47 -25.37 -1.25
CA SER A 17 75.23 -25.21 -2.00
C SER A 17 74.08 -24.82 -1.06
N HIS A 18 73.57 -23.59 -1.20
CA HIS A 18 72.30 -23.18 -0.60
C HIS A 18 71.16 -23.37 -1.63
N PRO A 19 70.11 -24.16 -1.33
CA PRO A 19 68.89 -24.14 -2.13
C PRO A 19 68.07 -22.90 -1.76
N THR A 20 67.82 -22.04 -2.73
CA THR A 20 66.89 -20.90 -2.62
C THR A 20 65.47 -21.41 -2.34
N ARG A 21 64.96 -21.20 -1.12
CA ARG A 21 63.55 -21.35 -0.76
C ARG A 21 62.70 -20.39 -1.60
N ARG A 22 61.76 -20.92 -2.39
CA ARG A 22 60.65 -20.12 -2.96
C ARG A 22 59.83 -19.53 -1.80
N PRO A 23 59.49 -18.23 -1.79
CA PRO A 23 58.60 -17.68 -0.77
C PRO A 23 57.20 -18.30 -0.95
N GLY A 24 56.69 -18.86 0.15
CA GLY A 24 55.37 -19.49 0.20
C GLY A 24 54.26 -18.51 -0.18
N GLN A 25 53.33 -18.95 -1.02
CA GLN A 25 52.09 -18.24 -1.24
C GLN A 25 51.36 -18.08 0.11
N PRO A 26 50.93 -16.87 0.50
CA PRO A 26 50.20 -16.67 1.73
C PRO A 26 48.87 -17.45 1.64
N GLN A 27 48.72 -18.48 2.48
CA GLN A 27 47.46 -19.21 2.62
C GLN A 27 46.42 -18.23 3.18
N ARG A 28 45.46 -17.85 2.33
CA ARG A 28 44.37 -16.95 2.74
C ARG A 28 43.55 -17.65 3.83
N PRO A 29 43.29 -17.00 4.98
CA PRO A 29 42.58 -17.65 6.07
C PRO A 29 41.16 -18.00 5.64
N ARG A 30 40.70 -19.22 5.99
CA ARG A 30 39.39 -19.79 5.62
C ARG A 30 38.19 -18.89 5.97
N THR A 31 38.38 -17.96 6.91
CA THR A 31 37.42 -16.91 7.29
C THR A 31 37.06 -15.97 6.13
N HIS A 32 37.95 -15.72 5.16
CA HIS A 32 37.65 -14.92 3.97
C HIS A 32 36.62 -15.58 3.04
N GLY A 33 36.64 -16.90 2.93
CA GLY A 33 35.67 -17.64 2.12
C GLY A 33 34.27 -17.61 2.74
N VAL A 34 34.19 -17.69 4.08
CA VAL A 34 32.93 -17.60 4.82
C VAL A 34 32.34 -16.19 4.72
N LEU A 35 33.14 -15.14 4.91
CA LEU A 35 32.66 -13.75 4.80
C LEU A 35 32.21 -13.40 3.37
N LEU A 36 32.92 -13.90 2.36
CA LEU A 36 32.54 -13.75 0.95
C LEU A 36 31.22 -14.48 0.65
N GLY A 37 31.04 -15.70 1.18
CA GLY A 37 29.80 -16.45 1.07
C GLY A 37 28.62 -15.72 1.70
N VAL A 38 28.79 -15.16 2.90
CA VAL A 38 27.76 -14.37 3.60
C VAL A 38 27.39 -13.11 2.82
N ASN A 39 28.35 -12.38 2.28
CA ASN A 39 28.06 -11.16 1.50
C ASN A 39 27.42 -11.45 0.13
N LEU A 40 27.81 -12.53 -0.54
CA LEU A 40 27.15 -12.98 -1.77
C LEU A 40 25.72 -13.44 -1.50
N LEU A 41 25.48 -14.13 -0.37
CA LEU A 41 24.15 -14.47 0.09
C LEU A 41 23.32 -13.21 0.35
N LEU A 42 23.87 -12.21 1.05
CA LEU A 42 23.17 -10.96 1.35
C LEU A 42 22.82 -10.18 0.08
N ALA A 43 23.74 -10.10 -0.89
CA ALA A 43 23.51 -9.47 -2.18
C ALA A 43 22.44 -10.21 -3.00
N LEU A 44 22.48 -11.54 -3.01
CA LEU A 44 21.44 -12.37 -3.63
C LEU A 44 20.07 -12.13 -2.95
N LEU A 45 20.05 -12.05 -1.62
CA LEU A 45 18.83 -11.83 -0.83
C LEU A 45 18.23 -10.46 -1.14
N LEU A 46 19.04 -9.41 -1.27
CA LEU A 46 18.60 -8.08 -1.70
C LEU A 46 18.06 -8.07 -3.14
N ILE A 47 18.68 -8.83 -4.07
CA ILE A 47 18.16 -8.99 -5.44
C ILE A 47 16.82 -9.73 -5.42
N VAL A 48 16.71 -10.81 -4.66
CA VAL A 48 15.46 -11.58 -4.52
C VAL A 48 14.35 -10.71 -3.91
N VAL A 49 14.65 -9.95 -2.86
CA VAL A 49 13.70 -8.99 -2.27
C VAL A 49 13.33 -7.91 -3.29
N GLY A 50 14.28 -7.33 -4.00
CA GLY A 50 14.02 -6.35 -5.05
C GLY A 50 13.10 -6.90 -6.16
N VAL A 51 13.36 -8.12 -6.63
CA VAL A 51 12.51 -8.82 -7.61
C VAL A 51 11.11 -9.09 -7.04
N ILE A 52 11.00 -9.50 -5.78
CA ILE A 52 9.71 -9.70 -5.10
C ILE A 52 8.93 -8.39 -5.01
N VAL A 53 9.57 -7.27 -4.67
CA VAL A 53 8.91 -5.96 -4.56
C VAL A 53 8.53 -5.42 -5.95
N ILE A 54 9.37 -5.59 -6.98
CA ILE A 54 9.03 -5.26 -8.37
C ILE A 54 7.84 -6.11 -8.84
N TRP A 55 7.88 -7.42 -8.59
CA TRP A 55 6.79 -8.34 -8.91
C TRP A 55 5.49 -7.97 -8.18
N ALA A 56 5.57 -7.61 -6.88
CA ALA A 56 4.43 -7.15 -6.10
C ALA A 56 3.85 -5.84 -6.66
N ASN A 57 4.69 -4.88 -7.06
CA ASN A 57 4.25 -3.61 -7.61
C ASN A 57 3.63 -3.74 -9.02
N VAL A 58 4.22 -4.58 -9.88
CA VAL A 58 3.61 -4.93 -11.19
C VAL A 58 2.25 -5.58 -10.97
N LYS A 59 2.15 -6.50 -10.01
CA LYS A 59 0.91 -7.21 -9.68
C LYS A 59 -0.15 -6.32 -9.04
N VAL A 60 0.25 -5.24 -8.39
CA VAL A 60 -0.65 -4.19 -7.89
C VAL A 60 -1.23 -3.35 -9.04
N GLY A 61 -0.51 -3.19 -10.15
CA GLY A 61 -0.99 -2.53 -11.36
C GLY A 61 -2.03 -3.34 -12.15
N ASP A 62 -2.12 -4.65 -11.93
CA ASP A 62 -3.11 -5.55 -12.54
C ASP A 62 -4.49 -5.48 -11.87
N ARG A 63 -4.68 -4.57 -10.91
CA ARG A 63 -5.95 -4.41 -10.19
C ARG A 63 -7.06 -3.90 -11.10
N LEU A 64 -8.28 -4.35 -10.85
CA LEU A 64 -9.44 -3.88 -11.59
C LEU A 64 -9.84 -2.49 -11.05
N VAL A 65 -9.53 -1.44 -11.82
CA VAL A 65 -9.81 -0.05 -11.44
C VAL A 65 -10.76 0.62 -12.41
N VAL A 66 -11.67 1.40 -11.85
CA VAL A 66 -12.57 2.30 -12.59
C VAL A 66 -12.33 3.73 -12.13
N SER A 67 -12.61 4.71 -12.99
CA SER A 67 -12.49 6.12 -12.61
C SER A 67 -13.81 6.65 -12.08
N ILE A 68 -13.74 7.46 -11.02
CA ILE A 68 -14.88 8.21 -10.47
C ILE A 68 -14.71 9.72 -10.60
N ASP A 69 -13.79 10.16 -11.47
CA ASP A 69 -13.50 11.57 -11.68
C ASP A 69 -14.68 12.33 -12.31
N GLY A 70 -14.99 13.49 -11.73
CA GLY A 70 -16.14 14.32 -12.12
C GLY A 70 -17.48 13.89 -11.50
N VAL A 71 -17.48 13.01 -10.51
CA VAL A 71 -18.66 12.60 -9.76
C VAL A 71 -18.40 12.80 -8.26
N GLY A 72 -19.20 13.65 -7.61
CA GLY A 72 -19.19 13.78 -6.14
C GLY A 72 -17.83 14.17 -5.55
N ALA A 73 -17.50 15.45 -5.60
CA ALA A 73 -16.58 16.05 -4.63
C ALA A 73 -17.00 17.51 -4.43
N THR A 74 -17.68 17.79 -3.31
CA THR A 74 -17.52 19.06 -2.61
C THR A 74 -16.17 19.05 -1.91
N ASP A 75 -15.09 18.85 -2.66
CA ASP A 75 -13.78 19.30 -2.23
C ASP A 75 -13.77 20.79 -2.53
N THR A 76 -14.16 21.61 -1.55
CA THR A 76 -13.52 22.92 -1.45
C THR A 76 -12.03 22.64 -1.35
N PRO A 77 -11.20 23.09 -2.31
CA PRO A 77 -9.76 22.96 -2.19
C PRO A 77 -9.30 23.91 -1.08
N ASN A 78 -9.36 23.47 0.17
CA ASN A 78 -8.49 24.03 1.18
C ASN A 78 -7.16 23.28 1.04
N THR A 79 -6.22 24.00 0.45
CA THR A 79 -4.79 23.77 0.51
C THR A 79 -4.34 23.69 1.97
N ASP A 80 -4.54 22.54 2.60
CA ASP A 80 -3.84 22.18 3.83
C ASP A 80 -2.97 20.98 3.50
N SER A 81 -1.71 21.32 3.21
CA SER A 81 -0.50 20.54 3.49
C SER A 81 -0.62 19.02 3.31
N ALA A 82 -0.17 18.54 2.16
CA ALA A 82 0.46 17.22 2.09
C ALA A 82 1.70 17.22 3.00
N GLU A 83 1.49 16.97 4.29
CA GLU A 83 2.55 16.89 5.27
C GLU A 83 3.28 15.56 5.08
N SER A 84 4.50 15.68 4.58
CA SER A 84 5.41 14.58 4.30
C SER A 84 6.11 14.15 5.57
N ASP A 85 5.49 13.30 6.39
CA ASP A 85 6.14 12.80 7.61
C ASP A 85 6.57 11.33 7.55
N SER A 86 7.90 11.19 7.49
CA SER A 86 8.85 10.15 7.88
C SER A 86 8.44 8.66 8.00
N ASN A 87 9.09 7.82 7.17
CA ASN A 87 9.80 6.55 7.43
C ASN A 87 9.38 5.58 8.56
N SER A 88 8.13 5.61 9.02
CA SER A 88 7.61 4.71 10.03
C SER A 88 6.63 3.72 9.39
N TRP A 89 6.79 2.43 9.68
CA TRP A 89 5.76 1.40 9.42
C TRP A 89 4.53 1.57 10.34
N ASN A 90 4.51 2.64 11.13
CA ASN A 90 3.32 3.15 11.81
C ASN A 90 2.77 4.30 10.95
N TYR A 91 1.79 4.00 10.10
CA TYR A 91 1.06 5.03 9.38
C TYR A 91 0.34 5.90 10.40
N ASP A 92 0.49 7.22 10.32
CA ASP A 92 -0.27 8.13 11.16
C ASP A 92 -1.75 8.05 10.77
N THR A 93 -2.53 7.36 11.61
CA THR A 93 -3.97 7.17 11.41
C THR A 93 -4.79 8.35 11.92
N SER A 94 -4.17 9.32 12.61
CA SER A 94 -4.87 10.47 13.20
C SER A 94 -5.37 11.49 12.17
N THR A 95 -4.80 11.44 10.95
CA THR A 95 -5.20 12.27 9.82
C THR A 95 -6.29 11.64 8.95
N LEU A 96 -6.58 10.35 9.15
CA LEU A 96 -7.63 9.66 8.40
C LEU A 96 -8.99 10.21 8.80
N ARG A 97 -9.80 10.57 7.81
CA ARG A 97 -11.17 11.06 8.02
C ARG A 97 -12.18 9.96 7.72
N ALA A 98 -13.38 10.11 8.24
CA ALA A 98 -14.50 9.25 7.88
C ALA A 98 -14.78 9.33 6.38
N LYS A 99 -14.97 8.18 5.73
CA LYS A 99 -15.18 8.06 4.28
C LYS A 99 -16.34 7.13 3.96
N ASN A 100 -17.08 7.45 2.90
CA ASN A 100 -18.20 6.66 2.40
C ASN A 100 -17.76 5.76 1.24
N PHE A 101 -17.84 4.45 1.44
CA PHE A 101 -17.56 3.42 0.45
C PHE A 101 -18.87 2.86 -0.10
N LEU A 102 -19.15 3.11 -1.39
CA LEU A 102 -20.23 2.45 -2.10
C LEU A 102 -19.82 1.01 -2.43
N LEU A 103 -20.39 0.06 -1.70
CA LEU A 103 -20.25 -1.37 -1.93
C LEU A 103 -21.40 -1.87 -2.81
N THR A 104 -21.04 -2.50 -3.93
CA THR A 104 -22.00 -3.12 -4.85
C THR A 104 -21.71 -4.60 -5.09
N GLY A 105 -22.77 -5.38 -5.24
CA GLY A 105 -22.70 -6.78 -5.66
C GLY A 105 -23.14 -6.94 -7.10
N SER A 106 -22.29 -7.47 -7.98
CA SER A 106 -22.64 -7.76 -9.39
C SER A 106 -23.01 -9.23 -9.58
N ASP A 107 -24.07 -9.48 -10.35
CA ASP A 107 -24.51 -10.82 -10.75
C ASP A 107 -23.92 -11.28 -12.09
N ASN A 108 -23.17 -10.40 -12.76
CA ASN A 108 -22.40 -10.70 -13.96
C ASN A 108 -21.08 -11.40 -13.62
N GLY A 109 -20.67 -12.35 -14.45
CA GLY A 109 -19.48 -13.18 -14.21
C GLY A 109 -19.81 -14.48 -13.50
N ALA A 110 -20.55 -15.35 -14.21
CA ALA A 110 -20.90 -16.68 -13.73
C ALA A 110 -19.66 -17.40 -13.15
N CYS A 111 -19.68 -17.63 -11.84
CA CYS A 111 -18.70 -18.46 -11.13
C CYS A 111 -19.31 -19.78 -10.63
N PRO A 112 -20.09 -20.52 -11.45
CA PRO A 112 -20.75 -21.73 -10.98
C PRO A 112 -19.67 -22.75 -10.63
N THR A 113 -19.71 -23.29 -9.41
CA THR A 113 -18.98 -24.53 -9.14
C THR A 113 -19.80 -25.63 -9.78
N LYS A 114 -19.26 -26.28 -10.81
CA LYS A 114 -19.97 -27.39 -11.46
C LYS A 114 -20.25 -28.49 -10.43
N GLY A 115 -21.50 -28.93 -10.35
CA GLY A 115 -21.90 -30.11 -9.58
C GLY A 115 -22.20 -29.90 -8.09
N ASP A 116 -22.15 -28.67 -7.56
CA ASP A 116 -22.44 -28.43 -6.12
C ASP A 116 -23.91 -28.11 -5.81
N GLY A 117 -24.76 -28.01 -6.83
CA GLY A 117 -26.20 -27.73 -6.69
C GLY A 117 -26.56 -26.28 -6.34
N THR A 118 -25.60 -25.39 -6.06
CA THR A 118 -25.82 -24.01 -5.59
C THR A 118 -25.86 -22.96 -6.72
N SER A 119 -25.76 -23.41 -7.95
CA SER A 119 -25.75 -22.53 -9.14
C SER A 119 -27.15 -22.04 -9.54
N GLY A 120 -28.18 -22.33 -8.74
CA GLY A 120 -29.55 -21.94 -8.99
C GLY A 120 -29.70 -20.42 -9.21
N GLY A 121 -30.38 -20.05 -10.30
CA GLY A 121 -30.60 -18.66 -10.68
C GLY A 121 -29.35 -17.87 -11.10
N ILE A 122 -28.17 -18.51 -11.22
CA ILE A 122 -26.97 -17.94 -11.84
C ILE A 122 -27.03 -18.28 -13.33
N GLY A 123 -27.47 -17.34 -14.16
CA GLY A 123 -27.49 -17.47 -15.62
C GLY A 123 -26.41 -16.63 -16.27
N ASP A 124 -26.04 -16.97 -17.51
CA ASP A 124 -25.26 -16.05 -18.35
C ASP A 124 -26.13 -14.84 -18.70
N ARG A 125 -25.85 -13.70 -18.06
CA ARG A 125 -26.53 -12.43 -18.28
C ARG A 125 -25.72 -11.45 -19.12
N SER A 126 -24.69 -11.93 -19.82
CA SER A 126 -23.80 -11.09 -20.66
C SER A 126 -24.55 -10.25 -21.70
N THR A 127 -25.77 -10.65 -22.09
CA THR A 127 -26.61 -9.96 -23.09
C THR A 127 -27.71 -9.05 -22.51
N PHE A 128 -27.97 -9.05 -21.20
CA PHE A 128 -29.15 -8.38 -20.60
C PHE A 128 -28.87 -7.06 -19.86
N GLY A 129 -27.62 -6.56 -19.93
CA GLY A 129 -27.17 -5.43 -19.11
C GLY A 129 -26.94 -5.84 -17.66
N GLU A 130 -25.99 -5.18 -17.01
CA GLU A 130 -25.62 -5.51 -15.64
C GLU A 130 -26.63 -4.96 -14.62
N ARG A 131 -26.90 -5.69 -13.54
CA ARG A 131 -27.71 -5.20 -12.42
C ARG A 131 -27.04 -5.54 -11.10
N SER A 132 -27.17 -4.63 -10.14
CA SER A 132 -26.74 -4.91 -8.78
C SER A 132 -27.90 -5.38 -7.92
N ASP A 133 -27.70 -6.51 -7.26
CA ASP A 133 -28.64 -7.03 -6.25
C ASP A 133 -28.34 -6.50 -4.84
N THR A 134 -27.18 -5.87 -4.65
CA THR A 134 -26.69 -5.36 -3.37
C THR A 134 -26.11 -3.97 -3.58
N ILE A 135 -26.73 -2.94 -3.03
CA ILE A 135 -26.24 -1.56 -3.06
C ILE A 135 -26.20 -1.06 -1.63
N MET A 136 -25.00 -0.83 -1.11
CA MET A 136 -24.79 -0.40 0.27
C MET A 136 -23.75 0.73 0.30
N VAL A 137 -23.95 1.71 1.17
CA VAL A 137 -22.90 2.68 1.51
C VAL A 137 -22.38 2.33 2.90
N LEU A 138 -21.08 2.10 3.02
CA LEU A 138 -20.40 1.90 4.28
C LEU A 138 -19.70 3.21 4.64
N ARG A 139 -20.06 3.81 5.77
CA ARG A 139 -19.27 4.91 6.32
C ARG A 139 -18.27 4.32 7.30
N VAL A 140 -16.99 4.52 7.02
CA VAL A 140 -15.89 3.98 7.82
C VAL A 140 -15.17 5.15 8.47
N ASP A 141 -15.10 5.14 9.80
CA ASP A 141 -14.35 6.11 10.59
C ASP A 141 -13.19 5.42 11.31
N PRO A 142 -11.96 5.54 10.78
CA PRO A 142 -10.78 4.92 11.37
C PRO A 142 -10.35 5.56 12.68
N VAL A 143 -10.76 6.80 12.99
CA VAL A 143 -10.43 7.48 14.24
C VAL A 143 -11.37 7.02 15.34
N ALA A 144 -12.67 6.98 15.06
CA ALA A 144 -13.67 6.42 15.98
C ALA A 144 -13.62 4.88 16.08
N ASN A 145 -12.88 4.23 15.16
CA ASN A 145 -12.83 2.77 15.01
C ASN A 145 -14.23 2.16 14.80
N ASP A 146 -15.05 2.82 13.98
CA ASP A 146 -16.46 2.49 13.81
C ASP A 146 -16.86 2.41 12.32
N VAL A 147 -17.87 1.60 12.04
CA VAL A 147 -18.46 1.42 10.72
C VAL A 147 -19.97 1.36 10.83
N ILE A 148 -20.65 2.12 9.98
CA ILE A 148 -22.10 2.00 9.80
C ILE A 148 -22.42 1.68 8.33
N VAL A 149 -23.53 0.98 8.12
CA VAL A 149 -23.96 0.51 6.79
C VAL A 149 -25.35 1.05 6.46
N LEU A 150 -25.53 1.62 5.27
CA LEU A 150 -26.84 2.01 4.74
C LEU A 150 -27.15 1.21 3.48
N SER A 151 -28.16 0.35 3.54
CA SER A 151 -28.64 -0.42 2.39
C SER A 151 -29.65 0.36 1.56
N PHE A 152 -29.46 0.31 0.24
CA PHE A 152 -30.39 0.82 -0.75
C PHE A 152 -31.06 -0.37 -1.45
N PRO A 153 -32.34 -0.68 -1.15
CA PRO A 153 -33.05 -1.74 -1.84
C PRO A 153 -33.00 -1.55 -3.36
N ARG A 154 -32.58 -2.59 -4.09
CA ARG A 154 -32.37 -2.55 -5.56
C ARG A 154 -33.59 -2.08 -6.38
N ASP A 155 -34.80 -2.28 -5.84
CA ASP A 155 -36.08 -1.97 -6.47
C ASP A 155 -36.63 -0.59 -6.04
N LEU A 156 -35.83 0.24 -5.35
CA LEU A 156 -36.14 1.64 -5.06
C LEU A 156 -36.41 2.43 -6.34
N TRP A 157 -37.55 3.09 -6.42
CA TRP A 157 -37.98 3.88 -7.57
C TRP A 157 -37.53 5.33 -7.40
N VAL A 158 -36.53 5.73 -8.20
CA VAL A 158 -35.79 6.99 -8.06
C VAL A 158 -35.60 7.65 -9.42
N LYS A 159 -35.24 8.95 -9.41
CA LYS A 159 -34.81 9.64 -10.63
C LYS A 159 -33.40 9.17 -10.99
N ILE A 160 -33.19 8.68 -12.21
CA ILE A 160 -31.87 8.23 -12.64
C ILE A 160 -31.05 9.42 -13.12
N ALA A 161 -29.87 9.61 -12.50
CA ALA A 161 -28.98 10.73 -12.80
C ALA A 161 -28.59 10.79 -14.28
N GLY A 162 -28.49 12.02 -14.80
CA GLY A 162 -28.24 12.26 -16.23
C GLY A 162 -29.43 11.94 -17.15
N THR A 163 -30.61 11.65 -16.60
CA THR A 163 -31.85 11.42 -17.35
C THR A 163 -33.04 12.17 -16.73
N THR A 164 -34.13 12.28 -17.48
CA THR A 164 -35.43 12.78 -16.98
C THR A 164 -36.34 11.67 -16.47
N ARG A 165 -35.91 10.40 -16.54
CA ARG A 165 -36.74 9.23 -16.26
C ARG A 165 -36.61 8.78 -14.80
N GLN A 166 -37.69 8.24 -14.27
CA GLN A 166 -37.64 7.43 -13.05
C GLN A 166 -37.55 5.95 -13.40
N ALA A 167 -36.75 5.21 -12.65
CA ALA A 167 -36.61 3.77 -12.76
C ALA A 167 -36.16 3.18 -11.42
N ARG A 168 -36.04 1.86 -11.36
CA ARG A 168 -35.43 1.19 -10.21
C ARG A 168 -33.96 1.55 -10.11
N ILE A 169 -33.45 1.81 -8.90
CA ILE A 169 -32.08 2.27 -8.67
C ILE A 169 -31.03 1.32 -9.24
N ASN A 170 -31.29 0.01 -9.25
CA ASN A 170 -30.39 -0.98 -9.85
C ASN A 170 -30.18 -0.83 -11.35
N SER A 171 -31.02 -0.08 -12.06
CA SER A 171 -30.81 0.25 -13.48
C SER A 171 -29.73 1.30 -13.71
N ALA A 172 -29.31 2.03 -12.66
CA ALA A 172 -28.19 2.97 -12.71
C ALA A 172 -26.82 2.26 -12.57
N PHE A 173 -26.81 0.96 -12.27
CA PHE A 173 -25.60 0.20 -12.01
C PHE A 173 -24.87 -0.20 -13.30
N ASP A 174 -23.56 0.02 -13.31
CA ASP A 174 -22.61 -0.54 -14.25
C ASP A 174 -21.31 -0.78 -13.45
N SER A 175 -20.81 -2.03 -13.43
CA SER A 175 -19.62 -2.34 -12.63
C SER A 175 -18.36 -1.61 -13.11
N LYS A 176 -18.32 -1.23 -14.39
CA LYS A 176 -17.18 -0.58 -15.06
C LYS A 176 -17.31 0.94 -15.13
N ASP A 177 -18.51 1.47 -14.90
CA ASP A 177 -18.77 2.91 -14.80
C ASP A 177 -19.79 3.20 -13.67
N PRO A 178 -19.33 3.31 -12.41
CA PRO A 178 -20.21 3.53 -11.27
C PRO A 178 -20.78 4.95 -11.21
N SER A 179 -20.35 5.86 -12.10
CA SER A 179 -20.66 7.29 -12.07
C SER A 179 -22.16 7.57 -12.00
N ARG A 180 -22.96 6.84 -12.80
CA ARG A 180 -24.42 7.04 -12.83
C ARG A 180 -25.07 6.63 -11.53
N LEU A 181 -24.66 5.50 -10.94
CA LEU A 181 -25.21 5.04 -9.66
C LEU A 181 -24.83 6.01 -8.54
N ILE A 182 -23.57 6.44 -8.47
CA ILE A 182 -23.11 7.40 -7.46
C ILE A 182 -23.92 8.70 -7.54
N ARG A 183 -24.04 9.30 -8.74
CA ARG A 183 -24.87 10.52 -8.92
C ARG A 183 -26.34 10.27 -8.59
N THR A 184 -26.87 9.10 -8.89
CA THR A 184 -28.26 8.75 -8.55
C THR A 184 -28.45 8.71 -7.04
N ILE A 185 -27.49 8.17 -6.28
CA ILE A 185 -27.54 8.17 -4.82
C ILE A 185 -27.47 9.61 -4.28
N ASP A 186 -26.54 10.40 -4.78
CA ASP A 186 -26.35 11.79 -4.37
C ASP A 186 -27.59 12.67 -4.68
N GLU A 187 -28.07 12.67 -5.93
CA GLU A 187 -29.22 13.49 -6.36
C GLU A 187 -30.54 13.15 -5.65
N ASN A 188 -30.73 11.90 -5.19
CA ASN A 188 -31.99 11.48 -4.56
C ASN A 188 -31.92 11.46 -3.02
N PHE A 189 -30.73 11.30 -2.43
CA PHE A 189 -30.59 11.10 -0.98
C PHE A 189 -29.57 12.03 -0.32
N GLY A 190 -28.76 12.77 -1.10
CA GLY A 190 -27.71 13.65 -0.58
C GLY A 190 -26.57 12.90 0.11
N VAL A 191 -26.40 11.60 -0.16
CA VAL A 191 -25.34 10.77 0.44
C VAL A 191 -24.11 10.81 -0.47
N PRO A 192 -23.00 11.45 -0.06
CA PRO A 192 -21.79 11.48 -0.85
C PRO A 192 -21.11 10.11 -0.88
N VAL A 193 -20.38 9.83 -1.96
CA VAL A 193 -19.57 8.61 -2.09
C VAL A 193 -18.13 9.04 -2.36
N ASP A 194 -17.23 8.66 -1.47
CA ASP A 194 -15.79 8.93 -1.64
C ASP A 194 -15.11 7.85 -2.47
N HIS A 195 -15.57 6.60 -2.30
CA HIS A 195 -14.93 5.41 -2.82
C HIS A 195 -15.95 4.39 -3.30
N TYR A 196 -15.57 3.59 -4.29
CA TYR A 196 -16.38 2.55 -4.90
C TYR A 196 -15.70 1.19 -4.82
N VAL A 197 -16.48 0.18 -4.44
CA VAL A 197 -16.05 -1.21 -4.35
C VAL A 197 -17.12 -2.10 -4.98
N ASN A 198 -16.76 -2.87 -6.00
CA ASN A 198 -17.64 -3.89 -6.57
C ASN A 198 -17.10 -5.30 -6.36
N VAL A 199 -17.98 -6.16 -5.85
CA VAL A 199 -17.72 -7.57 -5.58
C VAL A 199 -18.66 -8.41 -6.45
N ASN A 200 -18.09 -9.14 -7.40
CA ASN A 200 -18.84 -10.12 -8.19
C ASN A 200 -18.96 -11.47 -7.46
N LEU A 201 -19.74 -12.39 -8.05
CA LEU A 201 -19.98 -13.71 -7.48
C LEU A 201 -18.70 -14.53 -7.25
N CYS A 202 -17.68 -14.43 -8.12
CA CYS A 202 -16.40 -15.11 -7.92
C CYS A 202 -15.62 -14.51 -6.75
N ALA A 203 -15.49 -13.18 -6.73
CA ALA A 203 -14.79 -12.45 -5.69
C ALA A 203 -15.38 -12.79 -4.32
N PHE A 204 -16.70 -12.78 -4.20
CA PHE A 204 -17.40 -13.16 -2.98
C PHE A 204 -17.00 -14.56 -2.49
N LYS A 205 -17.05 -15.57 -3.36
CA LYS A 205 -16.71 -16.95 -3.02
C LYS A 205 -15.26 -17.07 -2.56
N GLU A 206 -14.33 -16.49 -3.32
CA GLU A 206 -12.91 -16.52 -3.00
C GLU A 206 -12.59 -15.78 -1.69
N ILE A 207 -13.26 -14.67 -1.38
CA ILE A 207 -13.12 -13.96 -0.09
C ILE A 207 -13.57 -14.86 1.05
N VAL A 208 -14.77 -15.45 0.95
CA VAL A 208 -15.34 -16.33 1.98
C VAL A 208 -14.45 -17.56 2.20
N ASP A 209 -13.96 -18.18 1.14
CA ASP A 209 -13.09 -19.35 1.24
C ASP A 209 -11.71 -18.98 1.82
N SER A 210 -11.18 -17.79 1.50
CA SER A 210 -9.89 -17.30 2.03
C SER A 210 -9.90 -17.10 3.54
N VAL A 211 -11.04 -16.73 4.11
CA VAL A 211 -11.21 -16.63 5.57
C VAL A 211 -11.61 -17.95 6.23
N GLY A 212 -11.67 -19.04 5.44
CA GLY A 212 -12.05 -20.37 5.90
C GLY A 212 -13.53 -20.45 6.28
N GLY A 213 -14.41 -19.78 5.54
CA GLY A 213 -15.86 -19.78 5.76
C GLY A 213 -16.33 -18.82 6.86
N VAL A 214 -17.65 -18.55 6.85
CA VAL A 214 -18.33 -17.63 7.77
C VAL A 214 -19.40 -18.37 8.55
N LYS A 215 -19.40 -18.24 9.87
CA LYS A 215 -20.35 -18.94 10.75
C LYS A 215 -21.69 -18.21 10.83
N ILE A 216 -22.76 -18.89 10.44
CA ILE A 216 -24.14 -18.38 10.48
C ILE A 216 -24.97 -19.23 11.45
N PRO A 217 -25.67 -18.62 12.42
CA PRO A 217 -26.61 -19.34 13.28
C PRO A 217 -27.91 -19.61 12.54
N PHE A 218 -28.36 -20.86 12.57
CA PHE A 218 -29.67 -21.29 12.10
C PHE A 218 -30.49 -21.76 13.29
N ALA A 219 -31.68 -21.17 13.46
CA ALA A 219 -32.63 -21.61 14.49
C ALA A 219 -33.38 -22.89 14.07
N ASN A 220 -33.51 -23.11 12.76
CA ASN A 220 -34.26 -24.22 12.19
C ASN A 220 -33.56 -24.73 10.93
N ARG A 221 -33.93 -25.95 10.50
CA ARG A 221 -33.61 -26.45 9.16
C ARG A 221 -34.09 -25.45 8.13
N THR A 222 -33.26 -25.13 7.16
CA THR A 222 -33.51 -24.04 6.22
C THR A 222 -33.22 -24.50 4.80
N LYS A 223 -33.99 -24.04 3.82
CA LYS A 223 -33.68 -24.27 2.40
C LYS A 223 -34.18 -23.15 1.50
N ASP A 224 -33.58 -23.06 0.32
CA ASP A 224 -34.12 -22.36 -0.83
C ASP A 224 -33.76 -23.16 -2.09
N ASP A 225 -34.74 -23.91 -2.59
CA ASP A 225 -34.55 -24.79 -3.75
C ASP A 225 -34.25 -24.00 -5.05
N LYS A 226 -34.57 -22.68 -5.13
CA LYS A 226 -34.30 -21.84 -6.31
C LYS A 226 -32.83 -21.50 -6.47
N VAL A 227 -32.11 -21.35 -5.35
CA VAL A 227 -30.67 -21.08 -5.32
C VAL A 227 -29.86 -22.31 -4.90
N GLY A 228 -30.53 -23.42 -4.59
CA GLY A 228 -29.89 -24.66 -4.15
C GLY A 228 -29.31 -24.61 -2.75
N PHE A 229 -29.84 -23.73 -1.89
CA PHE A 229 -29.40 -23.61 -0.50
C PHE A 229 -30.13 -24.63 0.39
N ARG A 230 -29.42 -25.36 1.25
CA ARG A 230 -30.01 -26.32 2.20
C ARG A 230 -29.13 -26.46 3.44
N GLU A 231 -29.74 -26.29 4.61
CA GLU A 231 -29.14 -26.53 5.93
C GLU A 231 -30.02 -27.49 6.73
N THR A 232 -29.37 -28.51 7.30
CA THR A 232 -30.03 -29.74 7.75
C THR A 232 -30.46 -29.73 9.22
N GLY A 233 -30.12 -28.69 9.98
CA GLY A 233 -30.44 -28.62 11.40
C GLY A 233 -30.17 -27.24 12.03
N PRO A 234 -30.67 -27.01 13.26
CA PRO A 234 -30.28 -25.85 14.04
C PRO A 234 -28.80 -25.90 14.43
N GLY A 235 -28.20 -24.74 14.62
CA GLY A 235 -26.80 -24.60 15.04
C GLY A 235 -26.04 -23.51 14.29
N CYS A 236 -24.79 -23.29 14.69
CA CYS A 236 -23.88 -22.38 13.99
C CYS A 236 -23.12 -23.14 12.89
N VAL A 237 -23.49 -22.92 11.64
CA VAL A 237 -22.90 -23.61 10.48
C VAL A 237 -21.86 -22.70 9.82
N GLU A 238 -20.69 -23.25 9.49
CA GLU A 238 -19.66 -22.56 8.71
C GLU A 238 -19.99 -22.65 7.22
N LEU A 239 -20.51 -21.56 6.65
CA LEU A 239 -20.81 -21.47 5.22
C LEU A 239 -19.55 -21.13 4.44
N ARG A 240 -19.24 -21.94 3.42
CA ARG A 240 -18.16 -21.72 2.45
C ARG A 240 -18.67 -21.14 1.15
N GLY A 241 -17.79 -20.68 0.27
CA GLY A 241 -18.07 -19.77 -0.84
C GLY A 241 -19.42 -20.01 -1.54
N SER A 242 -19.65 -21.20 -2.10
CA SER A 242 -20.90 -21.53 -2.80
C SER A 242 -22.15 -21.54 -1.91
N GLN A 243 -22.07 -22.13 -0.71
CA GLN A 243 -23.19 -22.18 0.24
C GLN A 243 -23.51 -20.78 0.78
N ALA A 244 -22.47 -20.02 1.15
CA ALA A 244 -22.58 -18.63 1.57
C ALA A 244 -23.22 -17.77 0.46
N LEU A 245 -22.81 -17.99 -0.79
CA LEU A 245 -23.36 -17.26 -1.92
C LEU A 245 -24.85 -17.58 -2.13
N ALA A 246 -25.22 -18.85 -2.04
CA ALA A 246 -26.63 -19.27 -2.11
C ALA A 246 -27.45 -18.67 -0.96
N TYR A 247 -26.90 -18.64 0.26
CA TYR A 247 -27.52 -18.05 1.43
C TYR A 247 -27.84 -16.56 1.25
N VAL A 248 -26.86 -15.74 0.85
CA VAL A 248 -27.04 -14.28 0.69
C VAL A 248 -27.83 -13.90 -0.56
N ARG A 249 -27.97 -14.82 -1.52
CA ARG A 249 -28.81 -14.64 -2.73
C ARG A 249 -30.24 -15.14 -2.55
N SER A 250 -30.52 -15.91 -1.49
CA SER A 250 -31.85 -16.43 -1.23
C SER A 250 -32.85 -15.28 -1.03
N ARG A 251 -34.05 -15.42 -1.61
CA ARG A 251 -35.12 -14.39 -1.63
C ARG A 251 -36.46 -15.00 -1.19
N ALA A 252 -37.47 -14.90 -2.05
CA ALA A 252 -38.80 -15.50 -1.88
C ALA A 252 -38.82 -17.04 -1.94
N GLY A 253 -37.67 -17.69 -2.16
CA GLY A 253 -37.56 -19.14 -2.07
C GLY A 253 -37.12 -19.63 -0.69
N TYR A 254 -36.78 -18.72 0.24
CA TYR A 254 -36.31 -19.09 1.57
C TYR A 254 -37.44 -19.73 2.38
N GLN A 255 -37.17 -20.90 2.92
CA GLN A 255 -38.08 -21.67 3.75
C GLN A 255 -37.34 -22.19 4.98
N TYR A 256 -38.06 -22.26 6.10
CA TYR A 256 -37.58 -22.92 7.30
C TYR A 256 -38.57 -24.01 7.72
N PHE A 257 -38.06 -25.05 8.37
CA PHE A 257 -38.88 -26.11 8.93
C PHE A 257 -39.44 -25.65 10.28
N ASP A 258 -40.75 -25.53 10.38
CA ASP A 258 -41.43 -25.23 11.63
C ASP A 258 -41.65 -26.54 12.40
N GLU A 259 -40.83 -26.79 13.42
CA GLU A 259 -40.90 -27.99 14.27
C GLU A 259 -42.26 -28.13 14.97
N THR A 260 -42.96 -27.04 15.27
CA THR A 260 -44.28 -27.12 15.92
C THR A 260 -45.36 -27.58 14.95
N LYS A 261 -45.26 -27.16 13.68
CA LYS A 261 -46.23 -27.49 12.63
C LYS A 261 -45.82 -28.68 11.76
N GLN A 262 -44.62 -29.23 11.99
CA GLN A 262 -44.01 -30.30 11.21
C GLN A 262 -44.07 -30.06 9.69
N LYS A 263 -43.85 -28.81 9.26
CA LYS A 263 -43.91 -28.43 7.84
C LYS A 263 -42.93 -27.33 7.47
N TRP A 264 -42.57 -27.29 6.18
CA TRP A 264 -41.84 -26.17 5.61
C TRP A 264 -42.73 -24.94 5.51
N VAL A 265 -42.27 -23.82 6.07
CA VAL A 265 -42.93 -22.51 6.03
C VAL A 265 -42.09 -21.57 5.18
N SER A 266 -42.74 -20.86 4.27
CA SER A 266 -42.08 -19.82 3.47
C SER A 266 -41.83 -18.59 4.31
N ASP A 267 -40.63 -18.04 4.21
CA ASP A 267 -40.32 -16.73 4.76
C ASP A 267 -41.05 -15.64 3.95
N PRO A 268 -41.94 -14.85 4.58
CA PRO A 268 -42.73 -13.84 3.88
C PRO A 268 -41.94 -12.56 3.57
N THR A 269 -40.74 -12.40 4.13
CA THR A 269 -39.98 -11.13 4.06
C THR A 269 -39.33 -10.91 2.70
N GLY A 270 -39.11 -11.97 1.90
CA GLY A 270 -38.61 -11.89 0.54
C GLY A 270 -37.30 -11.09 0.42
N ASP A 271 -37.35 -9.94 -0.24
CA ASP A 271 -36.17 -9.07 -0.45
C ASP A 271 -35.70 -8.39 0.83
N ILE A 272 -36.58 -8.14 1.80
CA ILE A 272 -36.21 -7.61 3.12
C ILE A 272 -35.35 -8.65 3.85
N GLY A 273 -35.79 -9.91 3.87
CA GLY A 273 -35.03 -11.00 4.46
C GLY A 273 -33.67 -11.17 3.81
N ARG A 274 -33.58 -10.99 2.48
CA ARG A 274 -32.29 -10.99 1.78
C ARG A 274 -31.38 -9.85 2.25
N ILE A 275 -31.89 -8.62 2.34
CA ILE A 275 -31.08 -7.47 2.80
C ILE A 275 -30.58 -7.72 4.23
N ASN A 276 -31.44 -8.19 5.12
CA ASN A 276 -31.06 -8.52 6.50
C ASN A 276 -29.96 -9.60 6.55
N ARG A 277 -30.09 -10.68 5.75
CA ARG A 277 -29.06 -11.72 5.63
C ARG A 277 -27.75 -11.16 5.07
N GLN A 278 -27.81 -10.26 4.09
CA GLN A 278 -26.61 -9.64 3.52
C GLN A 278 -25.89 -8.75 4.53
N GLN A 279 -26.62 -7.95 5.31
CA GLN A 279 -26.04 -7.11 6.38
C GLN A 279 -25.43 -7.96 7.50
N ASP A 280 -26.16 -8.96 8.00
CA ASP A 280 -25.63 -9.90 9.01
C ASP A 280 -24.40 -10.66 8.48
N PHE A 281 -24.45 -11.14 7.24
CA PHE A 281 -23.34 -11.84 6.62
C PHE A 281 -22.13 -10.92 6.43
N LEU A 282 -22.33 -9.66 6.03
CA LEU A 282 -21.25 -8.67 5.87
C LEU A 282 -20.55 -8.44 7.21
N ARG A 283 -21.29 -8.16 8.29
CA ARG A 283 -20.73 -7.97 9.66
C ARG A 283 -19.91 -9.18 10.09
N ARG A 284 -20.45 -10.39 9.95
CA ARG A 284 -19.75 -11.64 10.30
C ARG A 284 -18.52 -11.89 9.44
N SER A 285 -18.59 -11.55 8.16
CA SER A 285 -17.46 -11.68 7.24
C SER A 285 -16.34 -10.71 7.62
N MET A 286 -16.68 -9.47 8.00
CA MET A 286 -15.72 -8.49 8.52
C MET A 286 -15.06 -9.01 9.79
N GLN A 287 -15.83 -9.50 10.78
CA GLN A 287 -15.27 -10.08 12.01
C GLN A 287 -14.29 -11.19 11.67
N ARG A 288 -14.71 -12.10 10.80
CA ARG A 288 -13.95 -13.29 10.45
C ARG A 288 -12.67 -12.92 9.68
N ALA A 289 -12.73 -11.92 8.81
CA ALA A 289 -11.58 -11.39 8.10
C ALA A 289 -10.59 -10.71 9.05
N LEU A 290 -11.06 -9.97 10.04
CA LEU A 290 -10.22 -9.37 11.08
C LEU A 290 -9.58 -10.46 11.95
N ASP A 291 -10.36 -11.38 12.51
CA ASP A 291 -9.88 -12.46 13.36
C ASP A 291 -8.79 -13.30 12.68
N ARG A 292 -9.01 -13.69 11.41
CA ARG A 292 -8.09 -14.55 10.66
C ARG A 292 -6.99 -13.79 9.95
N GLY A 293 -7.27 -12.61 9.42
CA GLY A 293 -6.29 -11.78 8.73
C GLY A 293 -5.22 -11.25 9.68
N THR A 294 -5.59 -10.90 10.90
CA THR A 294 -4.63 -10.41 11.90
C THR A 294 -3.77 -11.51 12.51
N SER A 295 -4.34 -12.70 12.68
CA SER A 295 -3.65 -13.85 13.30
C SER A 295 -2.88 -14.73 12.31
N ASN A 296 -3.19 -14.68 11.01
CA ASN A 296 -2.59 -15.54 10.00
C ASN A 296 -2.11 -14.76 8.75
N PRO A 297 -0.78 -14.59 8.57
CA PRO A 297 -0.22 -13.93 7.40
C PRO A 297 -0.60 -14.57 6.05
N ALA A 298 -0.84 -15.88 6.01
CA ALA A 298 -1.28 -16.56 4.80
C ALA A 298 -2.73 -16.17 4.43
N THR A 299 -3.61 -16.04 5.43
CA THR A 299 -4.99 -15.55 5.22
C THR A 299 -4.99 -14.08 4.81
N ALA A 300 -4.17 -13.24 5.45
CA ALA A 300 -4.01 -11.84 5.04
C ALA A 300 -3.54 -11.72 3.57
N ASN A 301 -2.54 -12.50 3.18
CA ASN A 301 -2.07 -12.55 1.80
C ASN A 301 -3.13 -13.09 0.84
N ALA A 302 -3.92 -14.09 1.23
CA ALA A 302 -5.00 -14.62 0.40
C ALA A 302 -6.08 -13.54 0.16
N LEU A 303 -6.54 -12.87 1.22
CA LEU A 303 -7.49 -11.77 1.15
C LEU A 303 -6.99 -10.64 0.24
N LEU A 304 -5.74 -10.20 0.43
CA LEU A 304 -5.13 -9.17 -0.40
C LEU A 304 -5.07 -9.59 -1.87
N ASN A 305 -4.68 -10.84 -2.15
CA ASN A 305 -4.63 -11.34 -3.53
C ASN A 305 -6.02 -11.37 -4.19
N VAL A 306 -7.07 -11.73 -3.45
CA VAL A 306 -8.44 -11.72 -3.98
C VAL A 306 -8.93 -10.29 -4.20
N ALA A 307 -8.69 -9.39 -3.24
CA ALA A 307 -9.00 -7.97 -3.37
C ALA A 307 -8.33 -7.37 -4.62
N LEU A 308 -7.03 -7.60 -4.81
CA LEU A 308 -6.30 -7.07 -5.97
C LEU A 308 -6.75 -7.69 -7.31
N LYS A 309 -7.13 -8.97 -7.36
CA LYS A 309 -7.41 -9.67 -8.63
C LYS A 309 -8.88 -9.68 -9.05
N ARG A 310 -9.80 -9.58 -8.11
CA ARG A 310 -11.23 -9.90 -8.33
C ARG A 310 -12.18 -8.80 -7.93
N VAL A 311 -11.77 -7.91 -7.04
CA VAL A 311 -12.60 -6.78 -6.58
C VAL A 311 -12.27 -5.57 -7.46
N ILE A 312 -13.30 -4.88 -7.93
CA ILE A 312 -13.14 -3.63 -8.66
C ILE A 312 -13.16 -2.50 -7.63
N THR A 313 -12.17 -1.61 -7.69
CA THR A 313 -12.08 -0.41 -6.84
C THR A 313 -12.01 0.85 -7.70
N ASP A 314 -12.31 2.02 -7.14
CA ASP A 314 -11.99 3.28 -7.82
C ASP A 314 -10.48 3.57 -7.88
N ASP A 315 -10.12 4.58 -8.66
CA ASP A 315 -8.76 5.06 -8.87
C ASP A 315 -8.21 5.90 -7.72
N ARG A 316 -9.06 6.41 -6.81
CA ARG A 316 -8.66 7.17 -5.62
C ARG A 316 -8.24 6.27 -4.47
N ILE A 317 -8.72 5.02 -4.40
CA ILE A 317 -8.19 4.03 -3.45
C ILE A 317 -6.81 3.58 -3.89
N THR A 318 -5.77 3.88 -3.11
CA THR A 318 -4.44 3.31 -3.30
C THR A 318 -4.23 2.06 -2.43
N PRO A 319 -3.27 1.19 -2.78
CA PRO A 319 -2.91 0.05 -1.93
C PRO A 319 -2.39 0.47 -0.55
N ARG A 320 -1.83 1.68 -0.44
CA ARG A 320 -1.41 2.26 0.84
C ARG A 320 -2.64 2.59 1.68
N ASP A 321 -3.66 3.23 1.10
CA ASP A 321 -4.89 3.57 1.81
C ASP A 321 -5.59 2.31 2.35
N LEU A 322 -5.63 1.23 1.55
CA LEU A 322 -6.16 -0.06 2.00
C LEU A 322 -5.37 -0.65 3.17
N LEU A 323 -4.04 -0.52 3.17
CA LEU A 323 -3.20 -1.00 4.26
C LEU A 323 -3.35 -0.14 5.52
N SER A 324 -3.37 1.19 5.37
CA SER A 324 -3.60 2.14 6.47
C SER A 324 -4.98 1.93 7.09
N LEU A 325 -6.01 1.73 6.26
CA LEU A 325 -7.35 1.41 6.71
C LEU A 325 -7.39 0.06 7.44
N ALA A 326 -6.76 -0.98 6.88
CA ALA A 326 -6.70 -2.30 7.53
C ALA A 326 -5.97 -2.25 8.88
N GLN A 327 -4.95 -1.39 9.01
CA GLN A 327 -4.22 -1.19 10.26
C GLN A 327 -5.07 -0.41 11.28
N ALA A 328 -5.71 0.68 10.87
CA ALA A 328 -6.56 1.49 11.73
C ALA A 328 -7.77 0.68 12.25
N MET A 329 -8.39 -0.10 11.37
CA MET A 329 -9.59 -0.88 11.68
C MET A 329 -9.29 -2.26 12.28
N ARG A 330 -8.04 -2.54 12.64
CA ARG A 330 -7.61 -3.88 13.12
C ARG A 330 -8.35 -4.33 14.37
N SER A 331 -8.76 -3.39 15.21
CA SER A 331 -9.47 -3.60 16.47
C SER A 331 -10.98 -3.39 16.39
N LEU A 332 -11.53 -3.19 15.18
CA LEU A 332 -12.95 -2.91 15.00
C LEU A 332 -13.82 -3.99 15.64
N ASP A 333 -14.73 -3.56 16.53
CA ASP A 333 -15.80 -4.43 17.01
C ASP A 333 -16.92 -4.46 15.96
N THR A 334 -16.99 -5.56 15.21
CA THR A 334 -18.01 -5.68 14.16
C THR A 334 -19.39 -6.07 14.69
N GLN A 335 -19.50 -6.46 15.97
CA GLN A 335 -20.80 -6.76 16.59
C GLN A 335 -21.62 -5.49 16.83
N GLY A 336 -20.94 -4.35 17.02
CA GLY A 336 -21.54 -3.02 17.20
C GLY A 336 -21.83 -2.26 15.90
N VAL A 337 -21.50 -2.82 14.72
CA VAL A 337 -21.71 -2.13 13.44
C VAL A 337 -23.20 -1.88 13.22
N ASP A 338 -23.63 -0.63 13.23
CA ASP A 338 -25.01 -0.28 12.93
C ASP A 338 -25.33 -0.49 11.46
N SER A 339 -26.55 -0.92 11.16
CA SER A 339 -27.01 -1.13 9.78
C SER A 339 -28.43 -0.63 9.61
N TYR A 340 -28.57 0.27 8.65
CA TYR A 340 -29.78 0.94 8.26
C TYR A 340 -30.21 0.48 6.88
N THR A 341 -31.48 0.67 6.57
CA THR A 341 -32.03 0.48 5.22
C THR A 341 -32.90 1.68 4.91
N ILE A 342 -32.81 2.21 3.69
CA ILE A 342 -33.71 3.27 3.23
C ILE A 342 -35.16 2.84 3.48
N GLU A 343 -35.92 3.63 4.22
CA GLU A 343 -37.35 3.39 4.42
C GLU A 343 -38.10 3.48 3.09
N TRP A 344 -39.15 2.67 2.93
CA TRP A 344 -39.90 2.63 1.69
C TRP A 344 -41.36 2.23 1.87
N SER A 345 -42.17 2.54 0.87
CA SER A 345 -43.54 2.03 0.71
C SER A 345 -43.68 1.27 -0.61
N MET A 346 -44.45 0.17 -0.61
CA MET A 346 -44.66 -0.63 -1.82
C MET A 346 -45.68 0.05 -2.73
N ARG A 347 -45.37 0.15 -4.02
CA ARG A 347 -46.31 0.62 -5.05
C ARG A 347 -46.21 -0.23 -6.31
N ARG A 348 -47.29 -0.27 -7.09
CA ARG A 348 -47.25 -0.78 -8.47
C ARG A 348 -47.25 0.38 -9.46
N ILE A 349 -46.26 0.40 -10.34
CA ILE A 349 -46.11 1.40 -11.41
C ILE A 349 -45.89 0.64 -12.72
N GLY A 350 -46.76 0.84 -13.72
CA GLY A 350 -46.64 0.16 -15.01
C GLY A 350 -46.72 -1.38 -14.93
N GLY A 351 -47.47 -1.92 -13.96
CA GLY A 351 -47.58 -3.37 -13.72
C GLY A 351 -46.45 -3.98 -12.88
N GLU A 352 -45.35 -3.26 -12.70
CA GLU A 352 -44.19 -3.66 -11.91
C GLU A 352 -44.35 -3.25 -10.44
N SER A 353 -43.98 -4.15 -9.51
CA SER A 353 -43.84 -3.79 -8.09
C SER A 353 -42.55 -3.02 -7.87
N VAL A 354 -42.62 -1.87 -7.20
CA VAL A 354 -41.50 -0.97 -6.93
C VAL A 354 -41.56 -0.46 -5.49
N LEU A 355 -40.44 0.06 -4.99
CA LEU A 355 -40.32 0.60 -3.63
C LEU A 355 -40.16 2.12 -3.72
N LEU A 356 -41.14 2.90 -3.26
CA LEU A 356 -40.99 4.35 -3.18
C LEU A 356 -40.18 4.69 -1.92
N PRO A 357 -39.04 5.38 -2.03
CA PRO A 357 -38.27 5.78 -0.85
C PRO A 357 -39.07 6.76 0.01
N ILE A 358 -38.91 6.63 1.32
CA ILE A 358 -39.39 7.57 2.33
C ILE A 358 -38.13 8.23 2.91
N THR A 359 -37.97 9.53 2.72
CA THR A 359 -36.75 10.28 3.10
C THR A 359 -36.98 11.34 4.15
N ASP A 360 -38.25 11.75 4.35
CA ASP A 360 -38.58 12.97 5.09
C ASP A 360 -38.88 12.72 6.58
N THR A 361 -38.82 11.47 7.03
CA THR A 361 -38.98 11.10 8.44
C THR A 361 -37.79 11.57 9.27
N ASP A 362 -38.03 11.87 10.56
CA ASP A 362 -36.95 12.31 11.46
C ASP A 362 -35.87 11.23 11.59
N SER A 363 -36.26 9.95 11.60
CA SER A 363 -35.36 8.81 11.57
C SER A 363 -34.45 8.82 10.34
N MET A 364 -35.00 8.99 9.13
CA MET A 364 -34.19 8.98 7.91
C MET A 364 -33.29 10.20 7.80
N LYS A 365 -33.74 11.37 8.23
CA LYS A 365 -32.89 12.57 8.31
C LYS A 365 -31.72 12.39 9.26
N ALA A 366 -31.94 11.79 10.43
CA ALA A 366 -30.88 11.46 11.39
C ALA A 366 -29.89 10.46 10.79
N ILE A 367 -30.38 9.41 10.10
CA ILE A 367 -29.52 8.45 9.40
C ILE A 367 -28.70 9.15 8.33
N PHE A 368 -29.30 9.98 7.46
CA PHE A 368 -28.55 10.70 6.43
C PHE A 368 -27.49 11.64 7.02
N ALA A 369 -27.77 12.29 8.16
CA ALA A 369 -26.79 13.13 8.84
C ALA A 369 -25.53 12.35 9.26
N LEU A 370 -25.67 11.07 9.64
CA LEU A 370 -24.52 10.20 9.87
C LEU A 370 -23.69 10.02 8.59
N PHE A 371 -24.33 9.78 7.45
CA PHE A 371 -23.64 9.55 6.17
C PHE A 371 -23.12 10.84 5.50
N THR A 372 -23.65 12.02 5.82
CA THR A 372 -23.09 13.30 5.35
C THR A 372 -22.03 13.88 6.28
N GLY A 373 -21.89 13.35 7.49
CA GLY A 373 -20.92 13.81 8.49
C GLY A 373 -21.41 14.97 9.33
N ASN A 374 -22.72 15.23 9.31
CA ASN A 374 -23.37 16.23 10.14
C ASN A 374 -23.79 15.69 11.52
N ALA A 375 -23.62 14.39 11.74
CA ALA A 375 -23.82 13.72 13.03
C ALA A 375 -22.69 12.72 13.29
N GLN A 376 -22.35 12.52 14.56
CA GLN A 376 -21.39 11.51 14.98
C GLN A 376 -22.02 10.11 15.00
N MET A 377 -21.26 9.11 14.58
CA MET A 377 -21.63 7.70 14.76
C MET A 377 -21.49 7.37 16.25
N SER A 378 -22.40 6.55 16.78
CA SER A 378 -22.62 6.40 18.23
C SER A 378 -21.34 6.05 19.00
N GLY A 379 -20.72 7.06 19.61
CA GLY A 379 -19.58 6.94 20.52
C GLY A 379 -19.62 7.90 21.72
N GLU A 380 -20.68 8.70 21.87
CA GLU A 380 -20.83 9.60 23.01
C GLU A 380 -22.29 9.58 23.48
N GLN A 381 -22.62 8.61 24.34
CA GLN A 381 -23.74 8.76 25.25
C GLN A 381 -23.36 9.90 26.20
N THR A 382 -23.78 11.12 25.90
CA THR A 382 -23.87 12.19 26.91
C THR A 382 -24.79 11.69 28.01
N SER A 383 -24.20 11.19 29.09
CA SER A 383 -24.83 11.10 30.39
C SER A 383 -25.39 12.48 30.72
N GLY A 384 -26.70 12.56 30.97
CA GLY A 384 -27.33 13.80 31.40
C GLY A 384 -26.69 14.31 32.68
N GLU A 385 -26.09 15.49 32.62
CA GLU A 385 -25.68 16.23 33.82
C GLU A 385 -26.86 17.12 34.23
N GLN A 386 -27.40 16.77 35.39
CA GLN A 386 -28.43 17.50 36.11
C GLN A 386 -27.81 18.75 36.75
N ASP A 387 -28.50 19.86 36.57
CA ASP A 387 -28.24 21.20 37.13
C ASP A 387 -27.78 21.19 38.61
N THR A 388 -26.62 21.81 38.93
CA THR A 388 -26.39 22.56 40.20
C THR A 388 -25.18 23.52 40.12
N SER A 389 -25.50 24.81 39.96
CA SER A 389 -24.93 26.02 40.63
C SER A 389 -23.41 26.19 40.93
N ALA A 390 -22.78 27.10 40.15
CA ALA A 390 -21.94 28.28 40.52
C ALA A 390 -20.56 28.14 41.25
N PRO A 391 -19.64 29.14 41.17
CA PRO A 391 -19.28 30.04 40.07
C PRO A 391 -17.77 30.07 39.71
N ALA A 392 -17.50 30.64 38.54
CA ALA A 392 -16.25 31.16 37.96
C ALA A 392 -14.96 31.22 38.82
N ARG A 393 -13.86 30.70 38.23
CA ARG A 393 -12.51 31.29 38.36
C ARG A 393 -11.86 31.46 36.99
N GLN A 394 -11.53 32.72 36.69
CA GLN A 394 -10.61 33.12 35.64
C GLN A 394 -9.23 32.49 35.89
N ALA A 395 -8.61 31.97 34.83
CA ALA A 395 -7.16 31.85 34.72
C ALA A 395 -6.75 31.96 33.24
N THR A 396 -6.54 33.22 32.87
CA THR A 396 -5.38 33.74 32.12
C THR A 396 -4.86 32.94 30.92
N ALA A 397 -5.01 33.55 29.75
CA ALA A 397 -4.21 33.30 28.57
C ALA A 397 -2.71 33.28 28.90
N GLY A 398 -2.05 32.17 28.56
CA GLY A 398 -0.60 32.04 28.47
C GLY A 398 -0.25 31.57 27.07
N ILE A 399 -0.03 32.52 26.16
CA ILE A 399 0.64 32.26 24.88
C ILE A 399 2.11 32.06 25.20
N THR A 400 2.55 30.81 25.31
CA THR A 400 3.97 30.46 25.19
C THR A 400 4.18 29.92 23.80
N ALA A 401 4.64 30.82 22.92
CA ALA A 401 5.23 30.45 21.65
C ALA A 401 6.47 29.58 21.92
N TYR A 402 6.34 28.27 21.70
CA TYR A 402 7.51 27.42 21.48
C TYR A 402 7.99 27.67 20.06
N ALA A 403 8.95 28.58 19.93
CA ALA A 403 9.86 28.60 18.80
C ALA A 403 10.67 27.30 18.84
N GLY A 404 10.14 26.24 18.23
CA GLY A 404 10.87 25.00 17.98
C GLY A 404 11.95 25.29 16.97
N GLU A 405 13.20 25.19 17.42
CA GLU A 405 14.39 25.33 16.58
C GLU A 405 14.33 24.39 15.38
N LEU A 406 14.50 24.96 14.18
CA LEU A 406 14.60 24.21 12.93
C LEU A 406 15.80 23.24 13.02
N PRO A 407 15.63 21.92 12.88
CA PRO A 407 16.71 20.92 12.95
C PRO A 407 17.69 21.00 11.77
N PHE A 408 17.54 21.98 10.87
CA PHE A 408 18.37 22.13 9.68
C PHE A 408 19.75 22.74 10.02
N MET A 409 19.85 23.60 11.03
CA MET A 409 21.14 24.20 11.40
C MET A 409 22.07 23.20 12.10
N SER A 410 21.54 22.27 12.90
CA SER A 410 22.36 21.25 13.57
C SER A 410 22.92 20.21 12.60
N VAL A 411 22.15 19.77 11.60
CA VAL A 411 22.63 18.83 10.56
C VAL A 411 23.65 19.49 9.63
N LEU A 412 23.45 20.76 9.27
CA LEU A 412 24.42 21.52 8.48
C LEU A 412 25.72 21.77 9.27
N LEU A 413 25.61 22.06 10.57
CA LEU A 413 26.75 22.22 11.48
C LEU A 413 27.47 20.89 11.76
N ASP A 414 26.78 19.76 11.87
CA ASP A 414 27.40 18.43 12.00
C ASP A 414 28.10 17.98 10.71
N ALA A 415 27.53 18.31 9.55
CA ALA A 415 28.18 18.09 8.25
C ALA A 415 29.40 19.01 8.06
N LEU A 416 29.43 20.19 8.68
CA LEU A 416 30.58 21.10 8.74
C LEU A 416 31.57 20.75 9.86
N ALA A 417 31.12 20.07 10.93
CA ALA A 417 31.92 19.67 12.09
C ALA A 417 32.66 18.33 11.90
N LEU A 418 32.35 17.57 10.84
CA LEU A 418 33.09 16.37 10.43
C LEU A 418 34.47 16.68 9.79
N ARG A 419 35.12 17.74 10.25
CA ARG A 419 36.41 18.24 9.75
C ARG A 419 37.63 17.71 10.52
N THR A 420 37.51 16.62 11.28
CA THR A 420 38.63 16.12 12.11
C THR A 420 38.96 14.64 12.00
N ALA A 421 38.53 13.91 10.96
CA ALA A 421 38.95 12.51 10.81
C ALA A 421 38.98 11.96 9.37
N ALA A 422 39.60 12.66 8.41
CA ALA A 422 40.11 12.03 7.19
C ALA A 422 40.98 13.01 6.40
N ASP A 423 42.29 12.85 6.51
CA ASP A 423 43.29 13.57 5.70
C ASP A 423 43.36 12.97 4.28
N ASP A 424 42.29 13.11 3.50
CA ASP A 424 42.27 12.71 2.10
C ASP A 424 41.38 13.67 1.28
N THR A 425 41.99 14.76 0.80
CA THR A 425 41.35 15.92 0.14
C THR A 425 40.69 15.61 -1.22
N SER A 426 40.57 14.34 -1.62
CA SER A 426 40.18 13.95 -2.98
C SER A 426 38.69 13.62 -3.17
N THR A 427 37.96 13.12 -2.16
CA THR A 427 36.58 12.59 -2.30
C THR A 427 35.51 13.40 -1.55
N THR A 428 35.87 14.06 -0.45
CA THR A 428 34.95 14.78 0.45
C THR A 428 34.41 16.08 -0.15
N ILE A 429 35.25 16.85 -0.84
CA ILE A 429 34.87 18.13 -1.46
C ILE A 429 33.76 17.97 -2.53
N PRO A 430 33.85 17.01 -3.49
CA PRO A 430 32.77 16.76 -4.44
C PRO A 430 31.45 16.33 -3.78
N MET A 431 31.51 15.51 -2.72
CA MET A 431 30.33 15.09 -1.97
C MET A 431 29.62 16.30 -1.35
N ALA A 432 30.36 17.14 -0.62
CA ALA A 432 29.81 18.32 0.02
C ALA A 432 29.21 19.31 -0.99
N LYS A 433 29.88 19.55 -2.11
CA LYS A 433 29.37 20.44 -3.17
C LYS A 433 28.04 19.96 -3.77
N ALA A 434 27.94 18.66 -4.04
CA ALA A 434 26.71 18.08 -4.57
C ALA A 434 25.57 18.10 -3.55
N ALA A 435 25.86 17.78 -2.28
CA ALA A 435 24.90 17.86 -1.19
C ALA A 435 24.36 19.30 -1.01
N ILE A 436 25.24 20.30 -1.01
CA ILE A 436 24.84 21.71 -0.90
C ILE A 436 23.96 22.13 -2.09
N ALA A 437 24.34 21.77 -3.33
CA ALA A 437 23.57 22.14 -4.51
C ALA A 437 22.14 21.55 -4.49
N VAL A 438 22.00 20.29 -4.08
CA VAL A 438 20.69 19.63 -3.96
C VAL A 438 19.91 20.17 -2.77
N GLY A 439 20.57 20.46 -1.64
CA GLY A 439 19.95 21.07 -0.47
C GLY A 439 19.40 22.47 -0.74
N ILE A 440 20.12 23.30 -1.51
CA ILE A 440 19.61 24.60 -1.97
C ILE A 440 18.40 24.41 -2.88
N ALA A 441 18.46 23.49 -3.83
CA ALA A 441 17.32 23.20 -4.70
C ALA A 441 16.08 22.76 -3.91
N TRP A 442 16.27 21.91 -2.89
CA TRP A 442 15.21 21.49 -1.99
C TRP A 442 14.63 22.68 -1.20
N ALA A 443 15.47 23.53 -0.63
CA ALA A 443 15.01 24.72 0.09
C ALA A 443 14.20 25.68 -0.80
N VAL A 444 14.52 25.77 -2.10
CA VAL A 444 13.82 26.63 -3.06
C VAL A 444 12.46 26.06 -3.47
N CYS A 445 12.34 24.75 -3.69
CA CYS A 445 11.08 24.15 -4.15
C CYS A 445 10.17 23.68 -3.02
N GLY A 446 10.65 23.63 -1.77
CA GLY A 446 9.90 23.15 -0.62
C GLY A 446 9.66 21.63 -0.59
N ALA A 447 10.18 20.87 -1.57
CA ALA A 447 9.98 19.43 -1.68
C ALA A 447 11.30 18.69 -1.97
N GLN A 448 11.64 17.71 -1.12
CA GLN A 448 12.93 17.02 -1.15
C GLN A 448 13.18 16.29 -2.48
N ARG A 449 12.13 15.73 -3.09
CA ARG A 449 12.18 14.91 -4.32
C ARG A 449 11.50 15.60 -5.51
N ASP A 450 11.63 16.91 -5.60
CA ASP A 450 11.13 17.70 -6.73
C ASP A 450 12.04 17.55 -7.98
N PRO A 451 11.51 17.65 -9.22
CA PRO A 451 12.34 17.68 -10.43
C PRO A 451 13.53 18.65 -10.39
N LEU A 452 13.44 19.77 -9.66
CA LEU A 452 14.55 20.71 -9.48
C LEU A 452 15.72 20.10 -8.69
N THR A 453 15.44 19.28 -7.66
CA THR A 453 16.49 18.64 -6.85
C THR A 453 17.23 17.56 -7.64
N TYR A 454 16.51 16.81 -8.50
CA TYR A 454 17.10 15.87 -9.45
C TYR A 454 17.89 16.58 -10.56
N THR A 455 17.44 17.74 -11.02
CA THR A 455 18.18 18.55 -11.99
C THR A 455 19.49 19.06 -11.39
N ALA A 456 19.47 19.53 -10.15
CA ALA A 456 20.66 19.94 -9.40
C ALA A 456 21.64 18.77 -9.19
N MET A 457 21.14 17.57 -8.86
CA MET A 457 21.94 16.36 -8.78
C MET A 457 22.63 16.05 -10.12
N CYS A 458 21.86 16.00 -11.22
CA CYS A 458 22.39 15.76 -12.56
C CYS A 458 23.49 16.78 -12.93
N ALA A 459 23.22 18.07 -12.73
CA ALA A 459 24.17 19.14 -13.02
C ALA A 459 25.46 19.00 -12.18
N ALA A 460 25.34 18.69 -10.89
CA ALA A 460 26.48 18.48 -10.01
C ALA A 460 27.34 17.29 -10.44
N ILE A 461 26.72 16.16 -10.79
CA ILE A 461 27.41 14.96 -11.26
C ILE A 461 28.10 15.23 -12.60
N VAL A 462 27.38 15.79 -13.58
CA VAL A 462 27.93 16.10 -14.91
C VAL A 462 29.08 17.10 -14.80
N GLY A 463 28.94 18.16 -13.99
CA GLY A 463 29.99 19.17 -13.78
C GLY A 463 31.28 18.60 -13.19
N HIS A 464 31.20 17.57 -12.34
CA HIS A 464 32.38 16.90 -11.76
C HIS A 464 32.95 15.78 -12.64
N VAL A 465 32.15 15.21 -13.54
CA VAL A 465 32.59 14.19 -14.50
C VAL A 465 33.20 14.81 -15.75
N ALA A 466 32.69 15.96 -16.18
CA ALA A 466 33.06 16.63 -17.41
C ALA A 466 33.34 18.14 -17.20
N PRO A 467 34.26 18.52 -16.29
CA PRO A 467 34.56 19.92 -16.04
C PRO A 467 35.22 20.56 -17.27
N VAL A 468 34.66 21.68 -17.73
CA VAL A 468 35.15 22.45 -18.89
C VAL A 468 36.60 22.90 -18.66
N GLN A 469 36.93 23.29 -17.44
CA GLN A 469 38.26 23.78 -17.04
C GLN A 469 39.37 22.71 -17.15
N ARG A 470 39.00 21.43 -17.20
CA ARG A 470 39.96 20.32 -17.40
C ARG A 470 39.77 19.61 -18.74
N LYS A 471 39.24 20.32 -19.75
CA LYS A 471 39.01 19.77 -21.09
C LYS A 471 38.18 18.46 -21.03
N PHE A 472 37.15 18.44 -20.19
CA PHE A 472 36.25 17.28 -19.98
C PHE A 472 36.94 16.03 -19.41
N ARG A 473 38.13 16.16 -18.80
CA ARG A 473 38.82 15.07 -18.08
C ARG A 473 38.55 15.17 -16.57
N GLY A 474 37.38 14.69 -16.16
CA GLY A 474 36.98 14.51 -14.75
C GLY A 474 36.89 13.03 -14.34
N GLY A 475 36.65 12.76 -13.05
CA GLY A 475 36.67 11.38 -12.52
C GLY A 475 36.00 11.20 -11.15
N LYS A 476 35.16 12.14 -10.71
CA LYS A 476 34.57 12.15 -9.35
C LYS A 476 33.04 12.05 -9.33
N GLY A 477 32.47 11.43 -10.37
CA GLY A 477 31.02 11.30 -10.54
C GLY A 477 30.35 10.52 -9.42
N VAL A 478 30.97 9.42 -8.96
CA VAL A 478 30.41 8.58 -7.89
C VAL A 478 30.41 9.30 -6.55
N ALA A 479 31.48 10.04 -6.22
CA ALA A 479 31.53 10.86 -5.01
C ALA A 479 30.46 11.97 -5.04
N SER A 480 30.32 12.65 -6.18
CA SER A 480 29.30 13.71 -6.33
C SER A 480 27.88 13.13 -6.26
N GLY A 481 27.66 11.96 -6.87
CA GLY A 481 26.40 11.23 -6.78
C GLY A 481 26.08 10.79 -5.35
N GLY A 482 27.06 10.26 -4.63
CA GLY A 482 26.91 9.91 -3.21
C GLY A 482 26.48 11.10 -2.36
N GLY A 483 27.11 12.27 -2.53
CA GLY A 483 26.75 13.50 -1.82
C GLY A 483 25.32 13.98 -2.11
N ALA A 484 24.90 13.96 -3.38
CA ALA A 484 23.51 14.29 -3.76
C ALA A 484 22.51 13.29 -3.18
N MET A 485 22.85 12.00 -3.21
CA MET A 485 22.00 10.93 -2.70
C MET A 485 21.81 11.01 -1.18
N PHE A 486 22.80 11.48 -0.41
CA PHE A 486 22.63 11.72 1.03
C PHE A 486 21.55 12.74 1.34
N VAL A 487 21.25 13.66 0.42
CA VAL A 487 20.17 14.64 0.58
C VAL A 487 18.83 14.06 0.13
N LEU A 488 18.79 13.31 -0.97
CA LEU A 488 17.54 12.77 -1.54
C LEU A 488 17.03 11.50 -0.82
N PHE A 489 17.96 10.65 -0.40
CA PHE A 489 17.74 9.33 0.20
C PHE A 489 18.80 9.07 1.31
N PRO A 490 18.68 9.71 2.49
CA PRO A 490 19.71 9.68 3.52
C PRO A 490 20.01 8.27 4.05
N ILE A 491 18.98 7.46 4.31
CA ILE A 491 19.13 6.09 4.83
C ILE A 491 19.80 5.19 3.79
N VAL A 492 19.29 5.20 2.57
CA VAL A 492 19.86 4.44 1.44
C VAL A 492 21.34 4.80 1.26
N SER A 493 21.65 6.09 1.30
CA SER A 493 23.02 6.59 1.11
C SER A 493 23.95 6.18 2.23
N ALA A 494 23.49 6.18 3.49
CA ALA A 494 24.28 5.69 4.61
C ALA A 494 24.63 4.21 4.44
N VAL A 495 23.65 3.37 4.06
CA VAL A 495 23.86 1.94 3.79
C VAL A 495 24.81 1.72 2.63
N LEU A 496 24.64 2.44 1.53
CA LEU A 496 25.52 2.34 0.36
C LEU A 496 26.93 2.84 0.67
N PHE A 497 27.08 3.89 1.47
CA PHE A 497 28.38 4.42 1.88
C PHE A 497 29.15 3.42 2.74
N ILE A 498 28.48 2.80 3.72
CA ILE A 498 29.08 1.72 4.53
C ILE A 498 29.47 0.54 3.63
N SER A 499 28.58 0.13 2.73
CA SER A 499 28.82 -0.96 1.78
C SER A 499 30.03 -0.66 0.89
N TRP A 500 30.13 0.56 0.38
CA TRP A 500 31.27 1.02 -0.42
C TRP A 500 32.57 0.98 0.38
N PHE A 501 32.57 1.45 1.63
CA PHE A 501 33.74 1.44 2.49
C PHE A 501 34.23 0.01 2.76
N VAL A 502 33.32 -0.92 3.06
CA VAL A 502 33.65 -2.32 3.27
C VAL A 502 34.19 -2.97 2.00
N ILE A 503 33.50 -2.81 0.86
CA ILE A 503 33.93 -3.40 -0.42
C ILE A 503 35.29 -2.84 -0.83
N SER A 504 35.53 -1.54 -0.65
CA SER A 504 36.78 -0.90 -1.04
C SER A 504 37.96 -1.38 -0.19
N LYS A 505 37.78 -1.58 1.13
CA LYS A 505 38.79 -2.18 2.02
C LYS A 505 39.07 -3.65 1.70
N VAL A 506 38.04 -4.44 1.39
CA VAL A 506 38.19 -5.88 1.10
C VAL A 506 38.83 -6.13 -0.26
N THR A 507 38.36 -5.42 -1.28
CA THR A 507 38.88 -5.59 -2.65
C THR A 507 40.18 -4.85 -2.88
N ARG A 508 40.53 -3.90 -2.00
CA ARG A 508 41.56 -2.88 -2.20
C ARG A 508 41.39 -2.14 -3.54
N LYS A 509 40.16 -2.01 -4.03
CA LYS A 509 39.86 -1.35 -5.33
C LYS A 509 38.60 -0.50 -5.24
N ALA A 510 38.77 0.83 -5.34
CA ALA A 510 37.67 1.79 -5.28
C ALA A 510 36.67 1.62 -6.43
N SER A 511 37.17 1.22 -7.61
CA SER A 511 36.36 1.05 -8.81
C SER A 511 35.37 -0.12 -8.69
N VAL A 512 35.73 -1.19 -7.98
CA VAL A 512 34.84 -2.32 -7.72
C VAL A 512 33.72 -1.91 -6.75
N ALA A 513 34.08 -1.25 -5.65
CA ALA A 513 33.11 -0.74 -4.69
C ALA A 513 32.13 0.26 -5.33
N SER A 514 32.64 1.17 -6.16
CA SER A 514 31.86 2.20 -6.84
C SER A 514 30.86 1.61 -7.84
N LEU A 515 31.25 0.57 -8.58
CA LEU A 515 30.34 -0.11 -9.51
C LEU A 515 29.23 -0.86 -8.77
N ALA A 516 29.59 -1.55 -7.68
CA ALA A 516 28.63 -2.28 -6.86
C ALA A 516 27.56 -1.36 -6.27
N ILE A 517 27.95 -0.23 -5.67
CA ILE A 517 26.97 0.72 -5.14
C ILE A 517 26.16 1.42 -6.22
N SER A 518 26.74 1.68 -7.41
CA SER A 518 26.00 2.32 -8.51
C SER A 518 24.86 1.42 -8.98
N VAL A 519 25.07 0.10 -9.04
CA VAL A 519 24.01 -0.87 -9.35
C VAL A 519 23.00 -1.03 -8.21
N ALA A 520 23.46 -0.93 -6.96
CA ALA A 520 22.59 -1.01 -5.79
C ALA A 520 21.77 0.28 -5.54
N THR A 521 22.16 1.42 -6.13
CA THR A 521 21.50 2.72 -5.89
C THR A 521 20.03 2.75 -6.35
N PRO A 522 19.68 2.37 -7.61
CA PRO A 522 18.28 2.31 -8.03
C PRO A 522 17.44 1.34 -7.18
N ILE A 523 18.05 0.24 -6.71
CA ILE A 523 17.39 -0.74 -5.85
C ILE A 523 17.04 -0.10 -4.50
N GLY A 524 18.02 0.55 -3.87
CA GLY A 524 17.82 1.25 -2.60
C GLY A 524 16.78 2.37 -2.69
N MET A 525 16.81 3.17 -3.76
CA MET A 525 15.81 4.21 -4.02
C MET A 525 14.40 3.64 -4.17
N TYR A 526 14.26 2.54 -4.90
CA TYR A 526 12.97 1.89 -5.08
C TYR A 526 12.41 1.37 -3.74
N LEU A 527 13.26 0.79 -2.89
CA LEU A 527 12.86 0.36 -1.54
C LEU A 527 12.44 1.54 -0.64
N ASP A 528 13.00 2.72 -0.86
CA ASP A 528 12.69 3.97 -0.14
C ASP A 528 11.54 4.76 -0.80
N GLY A 529 10.77 4.13 -1.68
CA GLY A 529 9.54 4.68 -2.26
C GLY A 529 9.75 5.70 -3.39
N ALA A 530 10.88 5.65 -4.10
CA ALA A 530 11.12 6.52 -5.26
C ALA A 530 10.07 6.33 -6.38
N LYS A 531 9.63 7.44 -6.99
CA LYS A 531 8.71 7.42 -8.13
C LYS A 531 9.40 6.88 -9.38
N ALA A 532 8.63 6.39 -10.36
CA ALA A 532 9.17 5.80 -11.58
C ALA A 532 10.11 6.74 -12.36
N TRP A 533 9.76 8.03 -12.44
CA TRP A 533 10.59 9.02 -13.14
C TRP A 533 11.93 9.27 -12.43
N GLU A 534 11.96 9.23 -11.10
CA GLU A 534 13.18 9.37 -10.30
C GLU A 534 14.16 8.22 -10.59
N LEU A 535 13.63 7.01 -10.72
CA LEU A 535 14.39 5.82 -11.10
C LEU A 535 14.95 5.92 -12.52
N TYR A 536 14.18 6.44 -13.48
CA TYR A 536 14.68 6.63 -14.85
C TYR A 536 15.85 7.62 -14.91
N VAL A 537 15.77 8.73 -14.15
CA VAL A 537 16.86 9.70 -14.04
C VAL A 537 18.12 9.04 -13.47
N VAL A 538 17.99 8.31 -12.37
CA VAL A 538 19.15 7.67 -11.74
C VAL A 538 19.68 6.49 -12.55
N LEU A 539 18.85 5.73 -13.24
CA LEU A 539 19.31 4.71 -14.19
C LEU A 539 20.14 5.32 -15.32
N GLY A 540 19.72 6.49 -15.84
CA GLY A 540 20.51 7.25 -16.81
C GLY A 540 21.90 7.64 -16.26
N ILE A 541 21.95 8.11 -15.02
CA ILE A 541 23.22 8.42 -14.31
C ILE A 541 24.06 7.16 -14.11
N VAL A 542 23.47 6.04 -13.70
CA VAL A 542 24.17 4.77 -13.48
C VAL A 542 24.80 4.29 -14.79
N VAL A 543 24.06 4.32 -15.91
CA VAL A 543 24.61 4.00 -17.23
C VAL A 543 25.79 4.92 -17.56
N PHE A 544 25.65 6.23 -17.34
CA PHE A 544 26.72 7.19 -17.57
C PHE A 544 27.97 6.92 -16.72
N VAL A 545 27.80 6.59 -15.43
CA VAL A 545 28.88 6.23 -14.50
C VAL A 545 29.56 4.93 -14.95
N ILE A 546 28.79 3.91 -15.33
CA ILE A 546 29.33 2.64 -15.85
C ILE A 546 30.18 2.90 -17.09
N VAL A 547 29.65 3.67 -18.06
CA VAL A 547 30.37 4.05 -19.29
C VAL A 547 31.73 4.71 -18.96
N LYS A 548 31.77 5.60 -17.98
CA LYS A 548 33.02 6.25 -17.54
C LYS A 548 33.99 5.31 -16.81
N HIS A 549 33.49 4.24 -16.20
CA HIS A 549 34.31 3.21 -15.55
C HIS A 549 34.81 2.10 -16.50
N LEU A 550 34.44 2.08 -17.78
CA LEU A 550 34.96 1.11 -18.77
C LEU A 550 36.50 1.01 -18.82
N PRO A 551 37.27 2.12 -18.79
CA PRO A 551 38.73 2.03 -18.75
C PRO A 551 39.25 1.33 -17.49
N ASN A 552 38.62 1.57 -16.34
CA ASN A 552 38.94 0.90 -15.08
C ASN A 552 38.58 -0.59 -15.14
N LEU A 553 37.44 -0.94 -15.75
CA LEU A 553 37.02 -2.33 -15.98
C LEU A 553 38.00 -3.08 -16.90
N ARG A 554 38.50 -2.42 -17.94
CA ARG A 554 39.56 -2.97 -18.81
C ARG A 554 40.84 -3.24 -18.03
N ARG A 555 41.27 -2.30 -17.17
CA ARG A 555 42.44 -2.47 -16.29
C ARG A 555 42.24 -3.52 -15.19
N LEU A 556 41.02 -3.67 -14.67
CA LEU A 556 40.65 -4.74 -13.76
C LEU A 556 40.80 -6.11 -14.43
N ARG A 557 40.33 -6.24 -15.68
CA ARG A 557 40.47 -7.47 -16.48
C ARG A 557 41.93 -7.80 -16.81
N SER A 558 42.76 -6.79 -17.08
CA SER A 558 44.19 -6.97 -17.32
C SER A 558 45.05 -7.04 -16.06
N HIS A 559 44.46 -7.03 -14.85
CA HIS A 559 45.17 -7.03 -13.56
C HIS A 559 46.14 -5.85 -13.34
N THR A 560 45.93 -4.73 -14.05
CA THR A 560 46.78 -3.53 -13.98
C THR A 560 46.11 -2.36 -13.24
N GLU A 561 44.93 -2.56 -12.65
CA GLU A 561 44.26 -1.52 -11.85
C GLU A 561 45.04 -1.31 -10.53
N PRO A 562 45.48 -0.08 -10.23
CA PRO A 562 46.21 0.23 -9.00
C PRO A 562 45.33 -0.07 -7.77
N SER A 563 45.96 -0.59 -6.71
CA SER A 563 45.28 -0.75 -5.43
C SER A 563 45.01 0.59 -4.77
N LEU A 564 43.91 0.66 -4.02
CA LEU A 564 43.59 1.73 -3.08
C LEU A 564 44.68 1.91 -2.02
#